data_AF-A0A7Z1TTN3-F1
#
_entry.id   AF-A0A7Z1TTN3-F1
#
_cell.length_a   1.000
_cell.length_b   1.000
_cell.length_c   1.000
_cell.angle_alpha   90.00
_cell.angle_beta   90.00
_cell.angle_gamma   90.00
#
_symmetry.space_group_name_H-M   'P 1'
#
loop_
_entity.id
_entity.type
_entity.pdbx_description
1 polymer ?
#
loop_
_entity_poly.entity_id
_entity_poly.type
_entity_poly.pdbx_seq_one_letter_code
_entity_poly.pdbx_strand_id
1 'polypeptide(L)'
;MVDQLAEEYADDPVVFIEYDVDNPAGNRVSRWWAAWGSGGSVYLPLIMVDSGNQISNGSVAFAQRYRAMVDAALQRPAAARLEVNRERVGNSFRFDIALTNLSGVTLSSANSATLHVIVYEEAHVGDTDRWVRAATAQSISNLAPGGTGAFTAEIAPQGVVDWDKVHSVVIADYRPGGATGAYDMLQAVHQ
;
A
#
# COMPACT_ATOMS: atom_id res chain seq x y z
N MET A 1 17.10 -7.99 -5.45
CA MET A 1 16.23 -9.19 -5.52
C MET A 1 14.76 -8.81 -5.55
N VAL A 2 14.29 -7.96 -4.64
CA VAL A 2 13.01 -7.28 -4.84
C VAL A 2 13.07 -6.43 -6.11
N ASP A 3 14.19 -5.75 -6.38
CA ASP A 3 14.34 -5.01 -7.65
C ASP A 3 14.31 -5.90 -8.90
N GLN A 4 14.83 -7.12 -8.82
CA GLN A 4 14.71 -8.09 -9.92
C GLN A 4 13.25 -8.46 -10.19
N LEU A 5 12.43 -8.61 -9.14
CA LEU A 5 10.99 -8.82 -9.32
C LEU A 5 10.31 -7.56 -9.85
N ALA A 6 10.72 -6.38 -9.40
CA ALA A 6 10.19 -5.13 -9.93
C ALA A 6 10.49 -4.95 -11.42
N GLU A 7 11.66 -5.41 -11.90
CA GLU A 7 11.98 -5.48 -13.33
C GLU A 7 11.13 -6.55 -14.05
N GLU A 8 10.94 -7.73 -13.44
CA GLU A 8 10.14 -8.83 -14.01
C GLU A 8 8.68 -8.43 -14.24
N TYR A 9 8.09 -7.68 -13.30
CA TYR A 9 6.70 -7.23 -13.33
C TYR A 9 6.53 -5.78 -13.84
N ALA A 10 7.52 -5.21 -14.52
CA ALA A 10 7.49 -3.80 -14.92
C ALA A 10 6.31 -3.44 -15.85
N ASP A 11 5.82 -4.42 -16.62
CA ASP A 11 4.67 -4.27 -17.53
C ASP A 11 3.34 -4.72 -16.90
N ASP A 12 3.36 -5.20 -15.66
CA ASP A 12 2.20 -5.64 -14.89
C ASP A 12 1.71 -4.54 -13.94
N PRO A 13 0.45 -4.60 -13.46
CA PRO A 13 -0.08 -3.62 -12.50
C PRO A 13 0.44 -3.88 -11.07
N VAL A 14 1.77 -3.93 -10.89
CA VAL A 14 2.45 -4.21 -9.64
C VAL A 14 3.41 -3.07 -9.30
N VAL A 15 3.44 -2.64 -8.04
CA VAL A 15 4.42 -1.68 -7.53
C VAL A 15 5.09 -2.24 -6.30
N PHE A 16 6.42 -2.17 -6.29
CA PHE A 16 7.26 -2.52 -5.15
C PHE A 16 7.72 -1.23 -4.47
N ILE A 17 7.57 -1.15 -3.16
CA ILE A 17 8.01 -0.01 -2.35
C ILE A 17 8.61 -0.49 -1.04
N GLU A 18 9.62 0.21 -0.58
CA GLU A 18 10.33 -0.06 0.66
C GLU A 18 10.06 1.02 1.71
N TYR A 19 9.83 0.56 2.93
CA TYR A 19 9.68 1.41 4.12
C TYR A 19 10.88 1.21 5.03
N ASP A 20 11.32 2.30 5.67
CA ASP A 20 12.10 2.23 6.90
C ASP A 20 11.26 1.52 7.97
N VAL A 21 11.74 0.37 8.45
CA VAL A 21 11.03 -0.39 9.49
C VAL A 21 11.19 0.23 10.87
N ASP A 22 12.27 0.97 11.11
CA ASP A 22 12.57 1.63 12.38
C ASP A 22 11.84 2.98 12.48
N ASN A 23 11.66 3.67 11.35
CA ASN A 23 10.93 4.95 11.27
C ASN A 23 9.87 4.96 10.14
N PRO A 24 8.85 4.08 10.20
CA PRO A 24 7.92 3.90 9.10
C PRO A 24 7.04 5.13 8.89
N ALA A 25 6.98 5.61 7.65
CA ALA A 25 6.02 6.62 7.25
C ALA A 25 4.58 6.08 7.27
N GLY A 26 3.63 6.89 7.75
CA GLY A 26 2.22 6.48 7.83
C GLY A 26 2.01 5.27 8.75
N ASN A 27 1.03 4.42 8.44
CA ASN A 27 0.67 3.27 9.28
C ASN A 27 0.69 1.93 8.53
N ARG A 28 1.34 1.84 7.36
CA ARG A 28 1.36 0.60 6.55
C ARG A 28 2.02 -0.57 7.26
N VAL A 29 3.05 -0.33 8.09
CA VAL A 29 3.69 -1.39 8.89
C VAL A 29 2.69 -2.11 9.82
N SER A 30 1.65 -1.41 10.30
CA SER A 30 0.60 -2.01 11.16
C SER A 30 -0.17 -3.12 10.45
N ARG A 31 -0.24 -3.07 9.12
CA ARG A 31 -0.94 -4.05 8.27
C ARG A 31 -0.20 -5.39 8.28
N TRP A 32 1.12 -5.36 8.25
CA TRP A 32 1.96 -6.55 8.39
C TRP A 32 1.75 -7.20 9.77
N TRP A 33 1.79 -6.42 10.84
CA TRP A 33 1.57 -6.91 12.21
C TRP A 33 0.16 -7.45 12.45
N ALA A 34 -0.85 -6.82 11.86
CA ALA A 34 -2.23 -7.30 11.93
C ALA A 34 -2.39 -8.68 11.26
N ALA A 35 -1.69 -8.90 10.15
CA ALA A 35 -1.70 -10.18 9.44
C ALA A 35 -0.89 -11.26 10.16
N TRP A 36 0.23 -10.90 10.82
CA TRP A 36 1.06 -11.86 11.55
C TRP A 36 0.27 -12.61 12.62
N GLY A 37 -0.42 -11.87 13.51
CA GLY A 37 -1.46 -12.37 14.42
C GLY A 37 -1.12 -13.51 15.39
N SER A 38 0.01 -14.20 15.21
CA SER A 38 0.25 -15.57 15.70
C SER A 38 1.34 -15.66 16.79
N GLY A 39 2.07 -14.56 17.03
CA GLY A 39 3.18 -14.54 18.00
C GLY A 39 4.40 -15.35 17.52
N GLY A 40 5.52 -15.23 18.24
CA GLY A 40 6.80 -15.84 17.86
C GLY A 40 7.82 -14.84 17.33
N SER A 41 9.02 -15.32 17.01
CA SER A 41 10.13 -14.49 16.54
C SER A 41 9.91 -14.01 15.11
N VAL A 42 10.18 -12.72 14.88
CA VAL A 42 10.09 -12.06 13.57
C VAL A 42 11.47 -11.54 13.20
N TYR A 43 11.87 -11.73 11.95
CA TYR A 43 13.16 -11.28 11.42
C TYR A 43 12.97 -10.46 10.14
N LEU A 44 13.84 -9.48 9.89
CA LEU A 44 13.82 -8.73 8.63
C LEU A 44 14.28 -9.61 7.45
N PRO A 45 13.84 -9.30 6.21
CA PRO A 45 12.91 -8.23 5.85
C PRO A 45 11.45 -8.58 6.15
N LEU A 46 10.60 -7.58 6.42
CA LEU A 46 9.14 -7.77 6.50
C LEU A 46 8.52 -7.52 5.14
N ILE A 47 7.93 -8.55 4.53
CA ILE A 47 7.28 -8.42 3.22
C ILE A 47 5.77 -8.57 3.34
N MET A 48 5.05 -7.71 2.64
CA MET A 48 3.60 -7.64 2.60
C MET A 48 3.11 -7.45 1.16
N VAL A 49 2.09 -8.21 0.77
CA VAL A 49 1.32 -7.99 -0.46
C VAL A 49 -0.15 -7.74 -0.07
N ASP A 50 -0.81 -6.85 -0.80
CA ASP A 50 -2.23 -6.52 -0.65
C ASP A 50 -2.67 -6.21 0.78
N SER A 51 -1.91 -5.35 1.46
CA SER A 51 -2.21 -4.87 2.82
C SER A 51 -2.23 -5.98 3.89
N GLY A 52 -1.50 -7.06 3.68
CA GLY A 52 -1.36 -8.12 4.69
C GLY A 52 -2.17 -9.37 4.36
N ASN A 53 -2.83 -9.41 3.20
CA ASN A 53 -3.41 -10.63 2.67
C ASN A 53 -2.37 -11.75 2.59
N GLN A 54 -1.15 -11.40 2.17
CA GLN A 54 0.00 -12.29 2.26
C GLN A 54 1.16 -11.55 2.91
N ILE A 55 1.86 -12.27 3.79
CA ILE A 55 3.07 -11.78 4.45
C ILE A 55 4.18 -12.82 4.42
N SER A 56 5.41 -12.34 4.57
CA SER A 56 6.61 -13.13 4.79
C SER A 56 7.58 -12.35 5.67
N ASN A 57 8.49 -13.05 6.35
CA ASN A 57 9.60 -12.44 7.08
C ASN A 57 10.84 -13.34 7.07
N GLY A 58 12.00 -12.76 7.33
CA GLY A 58 13.26 -13.48 7.46
C GLY A 58 13.77 -14.08 6.15
N SER A 59 14.80 -14.91 6.27
CA SER A 59 15.42 -15.59 5.13
C SER A 59 14.51 -16.69 4.58
N VAL A 60 14.09 -16.55 3.32
CA VAL A 60 13.30 -17.54 2.58
C VAL A 60 13.87 -17.73 1.17
N ALA A 61 13.32 -18.67 0.40
CA ALA A 61 13.57 -18.76 -1.05
C ALA A 61 12.89 -17.59 -1.77
N PHE A 62 13.44 -16.40 -1.59
CA PHE A 62 12.78 -15.12 -1.80
C PHE A 62 12.19 -14.93 -3.20
N ALA A 63 12.95 -15.17 -4.28
CA ALA A 63 12.44 -15.00 -5.64
C ALA A 63 11.22 -15.88 -5.90
N GLN A 64 11.23 -17.13 -5.44
CA GLN A 64 10.09 -18.04 -5.57
C GLN A 64 8.93 -17.60 -4.67
N ARG A 65 9.22 -17.26 -3.41
CA ARG A 65 8.19 -16.92 -2.41
C ARG A 65 7.46 -15.63 -2.79
N TYR A 66 8.18 -14.59 -3.16
CA TYR A 66 7.60 -13.29 -3.45
C TYR A 66 6.91 -13.26 -4.81
N ARG A 67 7.48 -13.93 -5.84
CA ARG A 67 6.77 -14.16 -7.11
C ARG A 67 5.43 -14.83 -6.89
N ALA A 68 5.39 -15.94 -6.14
CA ALA A 68 4.14 -16.63 -5.84
C ALA A 68 3.12 -15.75 -5.09
N MET A 69 3.59 -14.85 -4.21
CA MET A 69 2.71 -13.90 -3.53
C MET A 69 2.11 -12.88 -4.50
N VAL A 70 2.93 -12.32 -5.40
CA VAL A 70 2.50 -11.36 -6.43
C VAL A 70 1.57 -12.00 -7.45
N ASP A 71 1.93 -13.18 -7.98
CA ASP A 71 1.10 -13.92 -8.93
C ASP A 71 -0.29 -14.22 -8.36
N ALA A 72 -0.35 -14.64 -7.10
CA ALA A 72 -1.63 -14.87 -6.43
C ALA A 72 -2.43 -13.58 -6.23
N ALA A 73 -1.76 -12.44 -6.01
CA ALA A 73 -2.42 -11.14 -5.91
C ALA A 73 -3.02 -10.69 -7.25
N LEU A 74 -2.29 -10.87 -8.35
CA LEU A 74 -2.73 -10.53 -9.71
C LEU A 74 -3.99 -11.30 -10.16
N GLN A 75 -4.28 -12.46 -9.58
CA GLN A 75 -5.50 -13.21 -9.88
C GLN A 75 -6.76 -12.67 -9.19
N ARG A 76 -6.62 -11.69 -8.29
CA ARG A 76 -7.74 -11.17 -7.51
C ARG A 76 -8.44 -10.02 -8.25
N PRO A 77 -9.78 -10.05 -8.38
CA PRO A 77 -10.52 -8.93 -8.94
C PRO A 77 -10.46 -7.72 -7.99
N ALA A 78 -10.43 -6.52 -8.56
CA ALA A 78 -10.55 -5.29 -7.79
C ALA A 78 -11.90 -5.23 -7.06
N ALA A 79 -11.88 -4.88 -5.78
CA ALA A 79 -13.06 -4.69 -4.94
C ALA A 79 -13.36 -3.20 -4.68
N ALA A 80 -12.64 -2.31 -5.34
CA ALA A 80 -12.93 -0.89 -5.40
C ALA A 80 -12.48 -0.30 -6.75
N ARG A 81 -12.99 0.88 -7.04
CA ARG A 81 -12.51 1.73 -8.14
C ARG A 81 -12.00 3.03 -7.54
N LEU A 82 -10.79 3.42 -7.94
CA LEU A 82 -10.13 4.65 -7.52
C LEU A 82 -9.92 5.54 -8.75
N GLU A 83 -10.36 6.78 -8.67
CA GLU A 83 -9.99 7.84 -9.60
C GLU A 83 -9.16 8.85 -8.80
N VAL A 84 -7.94 9.13 -9.25
CA VAL A 84 -6.98 9.93 -8.50
C VAL A 84 -6.47 11.04 -9.39
N ASN A 85 -6.57 12.28 -8.91
CA ASN A 85 -5.84 13.41 -9.47
C ASN A 85 -4.76 13.83 -8.48
N ARG A 86 -3.53 13.98 -8.96
CA ARG A 86 -2.40 14.49 -8.18
C ARG A 86 -1.92 15.80 -8.79
N GLU A 87 -1.68 16.78 -7.93
CA GLU A 87 -1.04 18.04 -8.29
C GLU A 87 0.12 18.32 -7.33
N ARG A 88 1.25 18.77 -7.88
CA ARG A 88 2.37 19.27 -7.09
C ARG A 88 2.14 20.74 -6.74
N VAL A 89 2.15 21.06 -5.45
CA VAL A 89 2.03 22.43 -4.93
C VAL A 89 3.27 22.74 -4.10
N GLY A 90 4.25 23.41 -4.73
CA GLY A 90 5.56 23.65 -4.12
C GLY A 90 6.30 22.33 -3.82
N ASN A 91 6.54 22.06 -2.53
CA ASN A 91 7.20 20.84 -2.05
C ASN A 91 6.19 19.81 -1.47
N SER A 92 4.91 20.00 -1.75
CA SER A 92 3.83 19.08 -1.37
C SER A 92 3.14 18.53 -2.61
N PHE A 93 2.43 17.42 -2.43
CA PHE A 93 1.40 16.96 -3.35
C PHE A 93 0.02 17.10 -2.72
N ARG A 94 -0.93 17.56 -3.51
CA ARG A 94 -2.36 17.48 -3.23
C ARG A 94 -2.97 16.37 -4.07
N PHE A 95 -3.84 15.58 -3.45
CA PHE A 95 -4.57 14.49 -4.08
C PHE A 95 -6.07 14.73 -3.93
N ASP A 96 -6.79 14.61 -5.04
CA ASP A 96 -8.25 14.53 -5.08
C ASP A 96 -8.63 13.11 -5.54
N ILE A 97 -9.36 12.39 -4.68
CA ILE A 97 -9.58 10.95 -4.83
C ILE A 97 -11.08 10.66 -4.78
N ALA A 98 -11.60 10.01 -5.82
CA ALA A 98 -12.91 9.39 -5.79
C ALA A 98 -12.77 7.88 -5.60
N LEU A 99 -13.37 7.34 -4.55
CA LEU A 99 -13.40 5.91 -4.24
C LEU A 99 -14.82 5.38 -4.38
N THR A 100 -15.04 4.46 -5.32
CA THR A 100 -16.27 3.66 -5.41
C THR A 100 -16.05 2.32 -4.74
N ASN A 101 -16.88 1.99 -3.75
CA ASN A 101 -16.86 0.70 -3.07
C ASN A 101 -17.55 -0.36 -3.94
N LEU A 102 -16.79 -1.30 -4.49
CA LEU A 102 -17.33 -2.44 -5.26
C LEU A 102 -17.36 -3.73 -4.43
N SER A 103 -16.98 -3.66 -3.15
CA SER A 103 -17.08 -4.78 -2.24
C SER A 103 -18.52 -5.03 -1.82
N GLY A 104 -18.81 -6.23 -1.31
CA GLY A 104 -20.12 -6.59 -0.77
C GLY A 104 -20.39 -6.04 0.64
N VAL A 105 -19.49 -5.26 1.23
CA VAL A 105 -19.60 -4.77 2.61
C VAL A 105 -19.50 -3.25 2.70
N THR A 106 -20.12 -2.65 3.70
CA THR A 106 -19.93 -1.23 3.99
C THR A 106 -18.53 -0.99 4.53
N LEU A 107 -17.75 -0.14 3.86
CA LEU A 107 -16.45 0.32 4.36
C LEU A 107 -16.68 1.34 5.48
N SER A 108 -16.12 1.10 6.65
CA SER A 108 -16.35 1.93 7.84
C SER A 108 -15.24 1.77 8.87
N SER A 109 -15.35 2.52 9.98
CA SER A 109 -14.50 2.29 11.15
C SER A 109 -14.64 0.88 11.74
N ALA A 110 -15.79 0.22 11.58
CA ALA A 110 -16.04 -1.12 12.10
C ALA A 110 -15.17 -2.20 11.45
N ASN A 111 -14.74 -1.99 10.21
CA ASN A 111 -13.78 -2.83 9.50
C ASN A 111 -12.46 -2.10 9.24
N SER A 112 -12.17 -1.03 9.99
CA SER A 112 -10.95 -0.24 9.87
C SER A 112 -10.62 0.18 8.43
N ALA A 113 -11.65 0.45 7.62
CA ALA A 113 -11.45 0.83 6.24
C ALA A 113 -10.64 2.13 6.16
N THR A 114 -9.60 2.12 5.33
CA THR A 114 -8.60 3.19 5.28
C THR A 114 -8.20 3.46 3.83
N LEU A 115 -8.07 4.74 3.51
CA LEU A 115 -7.43 5.24 2.30
C LEU A 115 -6.01 5.67 2.66
N HIS A 116 -5.02 5.17 1.93
CA HIS A 116 -3.60 5.52 2.10
C HIS A 116 -3.13 6.28 0.88
N VAL A 117 -2.29 7.28 1.10
CA VAL A 117 -1.52 7.96 0.05
C VAL A 117 -0.05 7.83 0.41
N ILE A 118 0.73 7.27 -0.50
CA ILE A 118 2.15 6.99 -0.31
C ILE A 118 2.91 7.70 -1.40
N VAL A 119 3.99 8.38 -1.03
CA VAL A 119 4.94 9.00 -1.96
C VAL A 119 6.28 8.31 -1.77
N TYR A 120 6.84 7.81 -2.86
CA TYR A 120 8.14 7.16 -2.89
C TYR A 120 9.01 7.75 -4.00
N GLU A 121 10.32 7.55 -3.89
CA GLU A 121 11.29 8.00 -4.87
C GLU A 121 12.07 6.79 -5.40
N GLU A 122 12.38 6.79 -6.69
CA GLU A 122 13.35 5.84 -7.26
C GLU A 122 14.78 6.24 -6.85
N ALA A 123 15.17 5.82 -5.65
CA ALA A 123 16.47 6.09 -5.06
C ALA A 123 16.91 4.91 -4.18
N HIS A 124 18.17 4.50 -4.34
CA HIS A 124 18.79 3.46 -3.53
C HIS A 124 19.16 4.01 -2.14
N VAL A 125 18.26 3.86 -1.19
CA VAL A 125 18.44 4.34 0.21
C VAL A 125 18.54 3.19 1.20
N GLY A 126 17.65 2.20 1.07
CA GLY A 126 17.63 0.98 1.87
C GLY A 126 18.18 -0.20 1.08
N ASP A 127 17.44 -1.30 1.09
CA ASP A 127 17.78 -2.54 0.39
C ASP A 127 17.28 -2.58 -1.07
N THR A 128 16.46 -1.61 -1.49
CA THR A 128 15.85 -1.51 -2.84
C THR A 128 16.00 -0.12 -3.46
N ASP A 129 15.65 -0.02 -4.74
CA ASP A 129 15.67 1.24 -5.49
C ASP A 129 14.37 2.06 -5.38
N ARG A 130 13.44 1.72 -4.47
CA ARG A 130 12.12 2.38 -4.37
C ARG A 130 11.79 2.73 -2.92
N TRP A 131 12.26 3.88 -2.48
CA TRP A 131 12.21 4.28 -1.08
C TRP A 131 11.04 5.20 -0.76
N VAL A 132 10.24 4.85 0.25
CA VAL A 132 9.12 5.70 0.69
C VAL A 132 9.62 6.96 1.40
N ARG A 133 9.18 8.12 0.90
CA ARG A 133 9.53 9.45 1.43
C ARG A 133 8.46 10.02 2.36
N ALA A 134 7.20 9.66 2.15
CA ALA A 134 6.11 10.00 3.05
C ALA A 134 4.89 9.10 2.80
N ALA A 135 4.05 8.94 3.82
CA ALA A 135 2.74 8.34 3.69
C ALA A 135 1.74 9.01 4.65
N THR A 136 0.49 9.10 4.24
CA THR A 136 -0.64 9.52 5.07
C THR A 136 -1.80 8.54 4.92
N ALA A 137 -2.68 8.50 5.91
CA ALA A 137 -3.82 7.62 5.94
C ALA A 137 -5.06 8.34 6.47
N GLN A 138 -6.21 8.08 5.84
CA GLN A 138 -7.51 8.62 6.23
C GLN A 138 -8.50 7.47 6.42
N SER A 139 -9.19 7.46 7.56
CA SER A 139 -10.25 6.49 7.82
C SER A 139 -11.45 6.74 6.91
N ILE A 140 -12.00 5.67 6.35
CA ILE A 140 -13.28 5.68 5.62
C ILE A 140 -14.37 5.42 6.67
N SER A 141 -15.20 6.43 6.96
CA SER A 141 -16.16 6.36 8.07
C SER A 141 -17.42 5.59 7.73
N ASN A 142 -17.95 5.77 6.51
CA ASN A 142 -19.14 5.08 6.02
C ASN A 142 -19.23 5.17 4.49
N LEU A 143 -19.05 4.05 3.79
CA LEU A 143 -19.24 3.95 2.36
C LEU A 143 -19.88 2.61 2.01
N ALA A 144 -21.19 2.64 1.76
CA ALA A 144 -21.99 1.46 1.42
C ALA A 144 -21.53 0.81 0.10
N PRO A 145 -21.83 -0.49 -0.13
CA PRO A 145 -21.64 -1.12 -1.43
C PRO A 145 -22.25 -0.32 -2.58
N GLY A 146 -21.50 -0.14 -3.67
CA GLY A 146 -21.87 0.69 -4.82
C GLY A 146 -21.76 2.20 -4.60
N GLY A 147 -21.56 2.66 -3.36
CA GLY A 147 -21.40 4.07 -3.02
C GLY A 147 -20.06 4.64 -3.49
N THR A 148 -20.04 5.94 -3.79
CA THR A 148 -18.80 6.68 -4.09
C THR A 148 -18.58 7.78 -3.06
N GLY A 149 -17.37 7.86 -2.53
CA GLY A 149 -16.91 8.91 -1.62
C GLY A 149 -15.78 9.72 -2.23
N ALA A 150 -15.72 11.01 -1.87
CA ALA A 150 -14.64 11.91 -2.26
C ALA A 150 -13.71 12.15 -1.06
N PHE A 151 -12.40 12.14 -1.32
CA PHE A 151 -11.35 12.30 -0.34
C PHE A 151 -10.28 13.27 -0.86
N THR A 152 -9.65 13.99 0.06
CA THR A 152 -8.54 14.88 -0.26
C THR A 152 -7.39 14.60 0.69
N ALA A 153 -6.18 14.57 0.17
CA ALA A 153 -4.97 14.43 0.99
C ALA A 153 -3.91 15.43 0.55
N GLU A 154 -3.16 15.95 1.51
CA GLU A 154 -1.94 16.71 1.26
C GLU A 154 -0.77 16.00 1.93
N ILE A 155 0.35 15.92 1.23
CA ILE A 155 1.54 15.23 1.73
C ILE A 155 2.81 15.94 1.25
N ALA A 156 3.73 16.18 2.18
CA ALA A 156 5.01 16.84 1.93
C ALA A 156 6.15 15.82 2.12
N PRO A 157 6.62 15.14 1.05
CA PRO A 157 7.71 14.18 1.17
C PRO A 157 8.99 14.85 1.64
N GLN A 158 9.72 14.21 2.55
CA GLN A 158 10.98 14.72 3.11
C GLN A 158 12.17 14.02 2.46
N GLY A 159 13.27 14.75 2.28
CA GLY A 159 14.52 14.16 1.76
C GLY A 159 14.45 13.69 0.31
N VAL A 160 13.53 14.23 -0.50
CA VAL A 160 13.49 14.01 -1.95
C VAL A 160 14.78 14.56 -2.57
N VAL A 161 15.46 13.72 -3.35
CA VAL A 161 16.71 14.10 -4.03
C VAL A 161 16.42 14.56 -5.46
N ASP A 162 15.59 13.80 -6.16
CA ASP A 162 15.21 14.03 -7.55
C ASP A 162 13.69 13.94 -7.72
N TRP A 163 13.06 15.07 -8.00
CA TRP A 163 11.60 15.15 -8.14
C TRP A 163 11.06 14.48 -9.40
N ASP A 164 11.91 14.27 -10.42
CA ASP A 164 11.49 13.57 -11.65
C ASP A 164 11.37 12.06 -11.44
N LYS A 165 11.88 11.57 -10.30
CA LYS A 165 11.84 10.17 -9.86
C LYS A 165 10.83 9.93 -8.74
N VAL A 166 9.96 10.89 -8.47
CA VAL A 166 8.97 10.80 -7.41
C VAL A 166 7.65 10.28 -7.96
N HIS A 167 7.17 9.22 -7.33
CA HIS A 167 5.95 8.52 -7.65
C HIS A 167 5.01 8.50 -6.46
N SER A 168 3.77 8.11 -6.70
CA SER A 168 2.78 7.95 -5.65
C SER A 168 1.86 6.76 -5.86
N VAL A 169 1.39 6.18 -4.77
CA VAL A 169 0.40 5.12 -4.76
C VAL A 169 -0.73 5.49 -3.81
N VAL A 170 -1.96 5.43 -4.29
CA VAL A 170 -3.18 5.51 -3.47
C VAL A 170 -3.73 4.11 -3.28
N ILE A 171 -4.01 3.72 -2.04
CA ILE A 171 -4.49 2.38 -1.69
C ILE A 171 -5.75 2.48 -0.85
N ALA A 172 -6.80 1.75 -1.21
CA ALA A 172 -7.93 1.51 -0.31
C ALA A 172 -7.82 0.10 0.29
N ASP A 173 -7.89 -0.01 1.62
CA ASP A 173 -7.90 -1.29 2.33
C ASP A 173 -8.96 -1.33 3.43
N TYR A 174 -9.27 -2.54 3.88
CA TYR A 174 -10.18 -2.80 5.01
C TYR A 174 -9.82 -4.14 5.65
N ARG A 175 -10.44 -4.47 6.79
CA ARG A 175 -10.36 -5.80 7.41
C ARG A 175 -11.63 -6.60 7.12
N PRO A 176 -11.55 -7.68 6.31
CA PRO A 176 -12.71 -8.53 6.04
C PRO A 176 -13.30 -9.17 7.30
N GLY A 177 -12.46 -9.46 8.30
CA GLY A 177 -12.87 -9.98 9.61
C GLY A 177 -13.45 -8.92 10.58
N GLY A 178 -13.67 -7.68 10.13
CA GLY A 178 -14.11 -6.58 10.97
C GLY A 178 -12.96 -5.98 11.77
N ALA A 179 -12.95 -6.15 13.10
CA ALA A 179 -11.94 -5.52 13.95
C ALA A 179 -10.63 -6.32 14.08
N THR A 180 -10.55 -7.55 13.56
CA THR A 180 -9.41 -8.46 13.76
C THR A 180 -8.91 -9.06 12.44
N GLY A 181 -7.69 -9.61 12.50
CA GLY A 181 -7.06 -10.28 11.37
C GLY A 181 -6.37 -9.35 10.38
N ALA A 182 -5.93 -9.95 9.26
CA ALA A 182 -5.28 -9.25 8.17
C ALA A 182 -6.20 -8.20 7.53
N TYR A 183 -5.59 -7.13 7.05
CA TYR A 183 -6.28 -6.27 6.10
C TYR A 183 -6.18 -6.87 4.71
N ASP A 184 -7.05 -6.38 3.85
CA ASP A 184 -7.15 -6.76 2.47
C ASP A 184 -7.23 -5.51 1.61
N MET A 185 -6.39 -5.45 0.58
CA MET A 185 -6.41 -4.36 -0.39
C MET A 185 -7.63 -4.51 -1.31
N LEU A 186 -8.40 -3.43 -1.42
CA LEU A 186 -9.55 -3.33 -2.32
C LEU A 186 -9.12 -2.92 -3.73
N GLN A 187 -8.22 -1.92 -3.80
CA GLN A 187 -7.62 -1.42 -5.03
C GLN A 187 -6.41 -0.53 -4.70
N ALA A 188 -5.49 -0.42 -5.66
CA ALA A 188 -4.44 0.60 -5.68
C ALA A 188 -4.39 1.33 -7.04
N VAL A 189 -3.92 2.58 -7.03
CA VAL A 189 -3.62 3.36 -8.24
C VAL A 189 -2.24 3.98 -8.09
N HIS A 190 -1.39 3.78 -9.08
CA HIS A 190 -0.03 4.33 -9.18
C HIS A 190 -0.02 5.53 -10.14
N GLN A 191 0.73 6.58 -9.77
CA GLN A 191 0.90 7.82 -10.54
C GLN A 191 2.32 8.36 -10.48
#